data_AF-A0A4Q3YCX3-F1
#
_entry.id   AF-A0A4Q3YCX3-F1
#
_cell.length_a   1.000
_cell.length_b   1.000
_cell.length_c   1.000
_cell.angle_alpha   90.00
_cell.angle_beta   90.00
_cell.angle_gamma   90.00
#
_symmetry.space_group_name_H-M   'P 1'
#
loop_
_entity.id
_entity.type
_entity.pdbx_description
1 polymer ?
#
loop_
_entity_poly.entity_id
_entity_poly.type
_entity_poly.pdbx_seq_one_letter_code
_entity_poly.pdbx_strand_id
1 'polypeptide(L)'
;MASQAIDKGRFPPTFWRAMQRVGVEPAKVLRAAGLSSTLHLDASATLSTAQMFAIWKAFETMADDPAAALRLLEGADRCGHQPAFISALYAADFRDAIGRIERFKRMGACEVFRTEETRDTWMITKEWPFAT
;
A
#
# COMPACT_ATOMS: atom_id res chain seq x y z
N MET A 1 -8.98 20.96 9.97
CA MET A 1 -9.68 19.80 10.56
C MET A 1 -8.89 18.55 10.20
N ALA A 2 -8.47 17.74 11.17
CA ALA A 2 -7.79 16.48 10.87
C ALA A 2 -8.78 15.57 10.10
N SER A 3 -8.33 14.99 9.00
CA SER A 3 -9.09 13.95 8.30
C SER A 3 -9.33 12.81 9.29
N GLN A 4 -10.60 12.48 9.54
CA GLN A 4 -10.95 11.35 10.40
C GLN A 4 -10.50 10.08 9.69
N ALA A 5 -9.60 9.32 10.30
CA ALA A 5 -9.09 8.09 9.72
C ALA A 5 -10.26 7.11 9.51
N ILE A 6 -10.35 6.54 8.30
CA ILE A 6 -11.37 5.55 7.94
C ILE A 6 -10.66 4.21 7.82
N ASP A 7 -11.21 3.17 8.46
CA ASP A 7 -10.68 1.81 8.39
C ASP A 7 -11.06 1.12 7.07
N LYS A 8 -10.66 1.72 5.94
CA LYS A 8 -10.91 1.22 4.59
C LYS A 8 -9.72 1.49 3.69
N GLY A 9 -9.15 0.44 3.13
CA GLY A 9 -8.09 0.48 2.13
C GLY A 9 -8.40 -0.41 0.93
N ARG A 10 -7.54 -0.33 -0.10
CA ARG A 10 -7.62 -1.16 -1.31
C ARG A 10 -6.23 -1.54 -1.78
N PHE A 11 -6.08 -2.78 -2.24
CA PHE A 11 -4.91 -3.17 -3.01
C PHE A 11 -5.17 -2.88 -4.49
N PRO A 12 -4.22 -2.23 -5.21
CA PRO A 12 -4.37 -2.03 -6.64
C PRO A 12 -4.31 -3.40 -7.35
N PRO A 13 -4.97 -3.58 -8.52
CA PRO A 13 -4.88 -4.83 -9.29
C PRO A 13 -3.44 -5.22 -9.68
N THR A 14 -2.52 -4.27 -9.65
CA THR A 14 -1.09 -4.48 -9.91
C THR A 14 -0.41 -5.28 -8.80
N PHE A 15 -0.88 -5.15 -7.54
CA PHE A 15 -0.38 -5.90 -6.39
C PHE A 15 -0.60 -7.40 -6.56
N TRP A 16 -1.82 -7.80 -6.91
CA TRP A 16 -2.17 -9.21 -7.12
C TRP A 16 -1.38 -9.83 -8.28
N ARG A 17 -1.16 -9.07 -9.36
CA ARG A 17 -0.32 -9.50 -10.48
C ARG A 17 1.15 -9.62 -10.10
N ALA A 18 1.67 -8.72 -9.26
CA ALA A 18 3.04 -8.81 -8.75
C ALA A 18 3.25 -10.06 -7.89
N MET A 19 2.27 -10.43 -7.05
CA MET A 19 2.32 -11.68 -6.27
C MET A 19 2.46 -12.91 -7.17
N GLN A 20 1.67 -12.98 -8.24
CA GLN A 20 1.74 -14.09 -9.20
C GLN A 20 3.12 -14.19 -9.87
N ARG A 21 3.74 -13.05 -10.20
CA ARG A 21 5.08 -13.01 -10.82
C ARG A 21 6.18 -13.53 -9.90
N VAL A 22 6.00 -13.43 -8.58
CA VAL A 22 6.92 -13.98 -7.58
C VAL A 22 6.53 -15.38 -7.12
N GLY A 23 5.61 -16.05 -7.83
CA GLY A 23 5.20 -17.43 -7.56
C GLY A 23 4.14 -17.60 -6.46
N VAL A 24 3.56 -16.50 -5.97
CA VAL A 24 2.54 -16.54 -4.91
C VAL A 24 1.14 -16.34 -5.49
N GLU A 25 0.25 -17.30 -5.26
CA GLU A 25 -1.11 -17.30 -5.82
C GLU A 25 -2.08 -16.46 -4.95
N PRO A 26 -2.68 -15.36 -5.46
CA PRO A 26 -3.56 -14.49 -4.68
C PRO A 26 -4.74 -15.20 -4.02
N ALA A 27 -5.35 -16.18 -4.71
CA ALA A 27 -6.46 -16.95 -4.19
C ALA A 27 -6.08 -17.76 -2.93
N LYS A 28 -4.86 -18.30 -2.89
CA LYS A 28 -4.33 -19.03 -1.73
C LYS A 28 -4.00 -18.09 -0.57
N VAL A 29 -3.38 -16.94 -0.86
CA VAL A 29 -3.11 -15.89 0.14
C VAL A 29 -4.40 -15.42 0.80
N LEU A 30 -5.43 -15.10 -0.01
CA LEU A 30 -6.73 -14.68 0.49
C LEU A 30 -7.39 -15.73 1.38
N ARG A 31 -7.33 -17.00 0.98
CA ARG A 31 -7.85 -18.11 1.81
C ARG A 31 -7.11 -18.22 3.13
N ALA A 32 -5.77 -18.12 3.12
CA ALA A 32 -4.95 -18.13 4.33
C ALA A 32 -5.21 -16.91 5.23
N ALA A 33 -5.61 -15.78 4.64
CA ALA A 33 -6.04 -14.58 5.36
C ALA A 33 -7.51 -14.64 5.86
N GLY A 34 -8.22 -15.75 5.65
CA GLY A 34 -9.63 -15.90 6.04
C GLY A 34 -10.62 -15.11 5.17
N LEU A 35 -10.22 -14.77 3.93
CA LEU A 35 -10.99 -13.97 2.98
C LEU A 35 -11.49 -14.82 1.81
N SER A 36 -12.47 -14.29 1.08
CA SER A 36 -12.92 -14.90 -0.19
C SER A 36 -11.76 -15.00 -1.18
N SER A 37 -11.55 -16.19 -1.75
CA SER A 37 -10.47 -16.43 -2.71
C SER A 37 -10.62 -15.64 -4.02
N THR A 38 -11.82 -15.11 -4.30
CA THR A 38 -12.10 -14.30 -5.50
C THR A 38 -11.97 -12.79 -5.27
N LEU A 39 -11.66 -12.33 -4.05
CA LEU A 39 -11.60 -10.91 -3.72
C LEU A 39 -10.61 -10.12 -4.61
N HIS A 40 -9.50 -10.74 -5.02
CA HIS A 40 -8.51 -10.14 -5.93
C HIS A 40 -9.03 -9.82 -7.34
N LEU A 41 -10.20 -10.35 -7.72
CA LEU A 41 -10.85 -10.11 -9.01
C LEU A 41 -11.74 -8.87 -9.00
N ASP A 42 -12.13 -8.39 -7.81
CA ASP A 42 -12.96 -7.19 -7.64
C ASP A 42 -12.09 -5.98 -7.29
N ALA A 43 -11.88 -5.10 -8.27
CA ALA A 43 -11.11 -3.87 -8.09
C ALA A 43 -11.80 -2.82 -7.18
N SER A 44 -13.09 -2.99 -6.91
CA SER A 44 -13.87 -2.10 -6.04
C SER A 44 -13.88 -2.54 -4.57
N ALA A 45 -13.46 -3.78 -4.28
CA ALA A 45 -13.45 -4.35 -2.95
C ALA A 45 -12.60 -3.51 -1.98
N THR A 46 -13.21 -3.13 -0.85
CA THR A 46 -12.52 -2.43 0.24
C THR A 46 -12.20 -3.40 1.37
N LEU A 47 -11.03 -3.22 1.99
CA LEU A 47 -10.52 -4.04 3.07
C LEU A 47 -10.33 -3.18 4.33
N SER A 48 -10.56 -3.74 5.51
CA SER A 48 -10.10 -3.11 6.75
C SER A 48 -8.59 -3.23 6.91
N THR A 49 -8.01 -2.42 7.79
CA THR A 49 -6.59 -2.49 8.17
C THR A 49 -6.22 -3.89 8.64
N ALA A 50 -7.05 -4.51 9.49
CA ALA A 50 -6.84 -5.87 9.96
C ALA A 50 -6.79 -6.90 8.82
N GLN A 51 -7.70 -6.79 7.83
CA GLN A 51 -7.71 -7.67 6.67
C GLN A 51 -6.48 -7.47 5.78
N MET A 52 -6.04 -6.22 5.58
CA MET A 52 -4.82 -5.92 4.82
C MET A 52 -3.58 -6.51 5.49
N PHE A 53 -3.47 -6.41 6.82
CA PHE A 53 -2.38 -7.02 7.58
C PHE A 53 -2.45 -8.56 7.55
N ALA A 54 -3.65 -9.16 7.59
CA ALA A 54 -3.81 -10.59 7.43
C ALA A 54 -3.31 -11.08 6.05
N ILE A 55 -3.58 -10.32 4.98
CA ILE A 55 -3.05 -10.61 3.63
C ILE A 55 -1.53 -10.55 3.61
N TRP A 56 -0.91 -9.52 4.21
CA TRP A 56 0.55 -9.42 4.27
C TRP A 56 1.19 -10.58 5.04
N LYS A 57 0.66 -10.92 6.23
CA LYS A 57 1.15 -12.07 7.01
C LYS A 57 1.01 -13.39 6.27
N ALA A 58 -0.12 -13.60 5.57
CA ALA A 58 -0.33 -14.77 4.74
C ALA A 58 0.66 -14.83 3.56
N PHE A 59 0.91 -13.69 2.91
CA PHE A 59 1.91 -13.59 1.84
C PHE A 59 3.32 -13.91 2.34
N GLU A 60 3.76 -13.31 3.45
CA GLU A 60 5.08 -13.56 4.05
C GLU A 60 5.29 -15.03 4.39
N THR A 61 4.28 -15.65 5.03
CA THR A 61 4.31 -17.08 5.39
C THR A 61 4.40 -17.98 4.16
N MET A 62 3.73 -17.61 3.08
CA MET A 62 3.69 -18.41 1.85
C MET A 62 4.90 -18.20 0.94
N ALA A 63 5.49 -17.00 0.95
CA ALA A 63 6.63 -16.70 0.12
C ALA A 63 7.91 -17.37 0.63
N ASP A 64 8.01 -17.58 1.96
CA ASP A 64 9.15 -18.23 2.63
C ASP A 64 10.51 -17.63 2.22
N ASP A 65 10.50 -16.33 1.88
CA ASP A 65 11.65 -15.58 1.38
C ASP A 65 11.60 -14.16 1.97
N PRO A 66 12.55 -13.78 2.84
CA PRO A 66 12.63 -12.43 3.39
C PRO A 66 12.74 -11.33 2.32
N ALA A 67 13.23 -11.66 1.13
CA ALA A 67 13.33 -10.74 -0.01
C ALA A 67 12.05 -10.70 -0.87
N ALA A 68 11.01 -11.48 -0.55
CA ALA A 68 9.79 -11.55 -1.35
C ALA A 68 9.12 -10.17 -1.53
N ALA A 69 9.15 -9.33 -0.50
CA ALA A 69 8.63 -7.97 -0.58
C ALA A 69 9.39 -7.10 -1.60
N LEU A 70 10.72 -7.26 -1.70
CA LEU A 70 11.54 -6.53 -2.69
C LEU A 70 11.21 -7.00 -4.11
N ARG A 71 11.09 -8.32 -4.32
CA ARG A 71 10.72 -8.89 -5.63
C ARG A 71 9.31 -8.50 -6.04
N LEU A 72 8.40 -8.39 -5.07
CA LEU A 72 7.05 -7.85 -5.27
C LEU A 72 7.12 -6.39 -5.76
N LEU A 73 7.98 -5.56 -5.17
CA LEU A 73 8.19 -4.17 -5.56
C LEU A 73 8.79 -4.04 -6.97
N GLU A 74 9.80 -4.85 -7.31
CA GLU A 74 10.35 -4.92 -8.68
C GLU A 74 9.25 -5.28 -9.71
N GLY A 75 8.35 -6.20 -9.35
CA GLY A 75 7.20 -6.56 -10.16
C GLY A 75 6.15 -5.46 -10.28
N ALA A 76 6.05 -4.57 -9.28
CA ALA A 76 5.08 -3.49 -9.21
C ALA A 76 5.51 -2.24 -9.99
N ASP A 77 6.81 -1.93 -10.03
CA ASP A 77 7.36 -0.78 -10.79
C ASP A 77 6.98 -0.83 -12.29
N ARG A 78 6.90 -2.04 -12.85
CA ARG A 78 6.49 -2.29 -14.25
C ARG A 78 4.99 -2.14 -14.51
N CYS A 79 4.18 -1.82 -13.50
CA CYS A 79 2.72 -1.87 -13.59
C CYS A 79 2.02 -0.50 -13.48
N GLY A 80 2.79 0.60 -13.57
CA GLY A 80 2.28 1.97 -13.62
C GLY A 80 2.30 2.69 -12.27
N HIS A 81 2.55 3.99 -12.30
CA HIS A 81 2.69 4.82 -11.10
C HIS A 81 1.34 5.22 -10.51
N GLN A 82 1.22 5.19 -9.17
CA GLN A 82 0.05 5.76 -8.50
C GLN A 82 -0.03 7.28 -8.80
N PRO A 83 -1.23 7.87 -8.92
CA PRO A 83 -1.39 9.31 -9.22
C PRO A 83 -0.57 10.24 -8.32
N ALA A 84 -0.39 9.87 -7.05
CA ALA A 84 0.48 10.55 -6.10
C ALA A 84 1.91 10.76 -6.64
N PHE A 85 2.53 9.69 -7.15
CA PHE A 85 3.89 9.74 -7.69
C PHE A 85 3.95 10.48 -9.01
N ILE A 86 2.94 10.33 -9.87
CA ILE A 86 2.86 11.12 -11.11
C ILE A 86 2.84 12.61 -10.77
N SER A 87 2.01 13.03 -9.80
CA SER A 87 1.95 14.44 -9.40
C SER A 87 3.26 14.98 -8.83
N ALA A 88 4.03 14.13 -8.15
CA ALA A 88 5.32 14.45 -7.56
C ALA A 88 6.41 14.66 -8.61
N LEU A 89 6.34 13.97 -9.75
CA LEU A 89 7.28 14.16 -10.87
C LEU A 89 7.16 15.53 -11.54
N TYR A 90 6.03 16.24 -11.36
CA TYR A 90 5.79 17.60 -11.85
C TYR A 90 5.90 18.66 -10.74
N ALA A 91 6.57 18.34 -9.64
CA ALA A 91 6.80 19.27 -8.56
C ALA A 91 7.93 20.26 -8.87
N ALA A 92 7.86 21.46 -8.28
CA ALA A 92 8.91 22.47 -8.45
C ALA A 92 10.23 22.08 -7.75
N ASP A 93 10.12 21.37 -6.62
CA ASP A 93 11.24 20.88 -5.83
C ASP A 93 10.84 19.64 -5.03
N PHE A 94 11.79 19.07 -4.28
CA PHE A 94 11.59 17.87 -3.46
C PHE A 94 10.51 18.06 -2.39
N ARG A 95 10.42 19.26 -1.81
CA ARG A 95 9.44 19.58 -0.76
C ARG A 95 8.02 19.60 -1.34
N ASP A 96 7.82 20.26 -2.47
CA ASP A 96 6.56 20.24 -3.22
C ASP A 96 6.19 18.79 -3.61
N ALA A 97 7.17 18.00 -4.05
CA ALA A 97 6.95 16.61 -4.45
C ALA A 97 6.34 15.76 -3.32
N ILE A 98 6.89 15.85 -2.10
CA ILE A 98 6.33 15.09 -0.98
C ILE A 98 5.00 15.67 -0.51
N GLY A 99 4.83 17.00 -0.47
CA GLY A 99 3.55 17.63 -0.12
C GLY A 99 2.41 17.13 -1.02
N ARG A 100 2.69 16.92 -2.30
CA ARG A 100 1.74 16.29 -3.24
C ARG A 100 1.44 14.84 -2.89
N ILE A 101 2.45 14.03 -2.58
CA ILE A 101 2.27 12.63 -2.17
C ILE A 101 1.38 12.55 -0.92
N GLU A 102 1.68 13.34 0.10
CA GLU A 102 0.93 13.38 1.36
C GLU A 102 -0.55 13.71 1.09
N ARG A 103 -0.83 14.75 0.29
CA ARG A 103 -2.19 15.14 -0.09
C ARG A 103 -2.95 14.00 -0.78
N PHE A 104 -2.31 13.28 -1.71
CA PHE A 104 -2.95 12.16 -2.40
C PHE A 104 -3.22 10.97 -1.48
N LYS A 105 -2.30 10.68 -0.54
CA LYS A 105 -2.45 9.56 0.38
C LYS A 105 -3.62 9.76 1.36
N ARG A 106 -3.88 11.00 1.80
CA ARG A 106 -5.05 11.32 2.63
C ARG A 106 -6.41 11.00 1.98
N MET A 107 -6.49 10.82 0.66
CA MET A 107 -7.77 10.61 -0.05
C MET A 107 -8.23 9.14 -0.13
N GLY A 108 -7.41 8.16 0.26
CA GLY A 108 -7.81 6.75 0.08
C GLY A 108 -6.90 5.72 0.73
N ALA A 109 -6.03 6.14 1.64
CA ALA A 109 -5.18 5.26 2.42
C ALA A 109 -5.84 4.94 3.77
N CYS A 110 -5.70 3.69 4.21
CA CYS A 110 -5.99 3.30 5.59
C CYS A 110 -4.90 3.80 6.55
N GLU A 111 -3.70 4.07 6.02
CA GLU A 111 -2.61 4.71 6.75
C GLU A 111 -2.73 6.24 6.78
N VAL A 112 -2.31 6.83 7.91
CA VAL A 112 -2.13 8.27 8.07
C VAL A 112 -0.69 8.61 7.78
N PHE A 113 -0.48 9.47 6.79
CA PHE A 113 0.82 10.07 6.51
C PHE A 113 0.95 11.38 7.30
N ARG A 114 2.08 11.54 8.00
CA ARG A 114 2.49 12.80 8.61
C ARG A 114 3.87 13.17 8.09
N THR A 115 4.05 14.44 7.74
CA THR A 115 5.35 14.99 7.40
C THR A 115 5.74 16.02 8.44
N GLU A 116 6.94 15.89 8.99
CA GLU A 116 7.51 16.85 9.92
C GLU A 116 8.83 17.36 9.37
N GLU A 117 9.02 18.66 9.52
CA GLU A 117 10.23 19.33 9.10
C GLU A 117 10.88 20.03 10.28
N THR A 118 12.17 19.78 10.44
CA THR A 118 13.06 20.57 11.29
C THR A 118 14.08 21.28 10.41
N ARG A 119 14.98 22.08 11.02
CA ARG A 119 16.00 22.83 10.29
C ARG A 119 16.91 21.95 9.40
N ASP A 120 17.19 20.73 9.85
CA ASP A 120 18.18 19.85 9.23
C ASP A 120 17.59 18.54 8.70
N THR A 121 16.34 18.21 9.08
CA THR A 121 15.74 16.90 8.81
C THR A 121 14.31 17.03 8.31
N TRP A 122 13.98 16.16 7.37
CA TRP A 122 12.63 15.96 6.88
C TRP A 122 12.20 14.53 7.17
N MET A 123 11.09 14.37 7.90
CA MET A 123 10.61 13.07 8.38
C MET A 123 9.22 12.78 7.82
N ILE A 124 9.03 11.56 7.34
CA ILE A 124 7.72 11.05 6.89
C ILE A 124 7.37 9.86 7.77
N THR A 125 6.27 9.98 8.51
CA THR A 125 5.72 8.92 9.34
C THR A 125 4.48 8.34 8.68
N LYS A 126 4.38 7.01 8.68
CA LYS A 126 3.18 6.28 8.30
C LYS A 126 2.64 5.58 9.54
N GLU A 127 1.41 5.91 9.91
CA GLU A 127 0.70 5.33 11.04
C GLU A 127 -0.49 4.53 10.51
N TRP A 128 -0.78 3.39 11.11
CA TRP A 128 -2.03 2.66 10.86
C TRP A 128 -2.89 2.74 12.13
N PRO A 129 -3.84 3.67 12.22
CA PRO A 129 -4.61 3.90 13.46
C PRO A 129 -5.43 2.69 13.92
N PHE A 130 -5.71 1.76 13.01
CA PHE A 130 -6.50 0.55 13.25
C PHE A 130 -5.64 -0.74 13.22
N ALA A 131 -4.31 -0.62 13.19
CA ALA A 131 -3.41 -1.76 13.37
C ALA A 131 -3.28 -2.07 14.86
N THR A 132 -4.17 -2.93 15.36
CA THR A 132 -4.14 -3.50 16.72
C THR A 132 -3.39 -4.82 16.76
#